data_AF-A0A9D9XDV6-F1
#
_entry.id   AF-A0A9D9XDV6-F1
#
_cell.length_a   1.000
_cell.length_b   1.000
_cell.length_c   1.000
_cell.angle_alpha   90.00
_cell.angle_beta   90.00
_cell.angle_gamma   90.00
#
_symmetry.space_group_name_H-M   'P 1'
#
loop_
_entity.id
_entity.type
_entity.pdbx_description
1 polymer ?
#
loop_
_entity_poly.entity_id
_entity_poly.type
_entity_poly.pdbx_seq_one_letter_code
_entity_poly.pdbx_strand_id
1 'polypeptide(L)'
;MGQQTLSSTFNKFFESEKASGILLIFCTAISLLITNSSIGADYLSFWHRPIGSLSLEHWINDGLMAIFFLLIGLELERELYVGELSNFKNAL
;
A
#
# COMPACT_ATOMS: atom_id res chain seq x y z
N MET A 1 -34.47 13.48 9.39
CA MET A 1 -33.27 14.11 9.98
C MET A 1 -32.37 13.01 10.55
N GLY A 2 -31.50 12.30 9.82
CA GLY A 2 -31.03 12.45 8.45
C GLY A 2 -29.59 12.97 8.32
N GLN A 3 -28.68 12.65 9.24
CA GLN A 3 -27.23 12.90 9.10
C GLN A 3 -26.44 12.11 10.18
N GLN A 4 -25.27 11.56 9.82
CA GLN A 4 -24.18 11.01 10.69
C GLN A 4 -23.94 9.48 10.80
N THR A 5 -24.27 8.65 9.81
CA THR A 5 -23.88 7.21 9.80
C THR A 5 -22.68 6.84 8.92
N LEU A 6 -22.18 7.75 8.07
CA LEU A 6 -21.05 7.43 7.18
C LEU A 6 -19.72 7.27 7.94
N SER A 7 -19.51 8.07 8.99
CA SER A 7 -18.22 8.12 9.69
C SER A 7 -17.95 6.90 10.58
N SER A 8 -18.98 6.30 11.19
CA SER A 8 -18.81 5.14 12.08
C SER A 8 -18.53 3.85 11.32
N THR A 9 -19.11 3.69 10.13
CA THR A 9 -18.84 2.57 9.23
C THR A 9 -17.45 2.67 8.59
N PHE A 10 -17.00 3.88 8.23
CA PHE A 10 -15.64 4.10 7.72
C PHE A 10 -14.57 3.82 8.80
N ASN A 11 -14.76 4.25 10.05
CA ASN A 11 -13.81 3.94 11.13
C ASN A 11 -13.70 2.44 11.40
N LYS A 12 -14.83 1.72 11.45
CA LYS A 12 -14.83 0.25 11.64
C LYS A 12 -14.25 -0.51 10.45
N PHE A 13 -14.33 0.07 9.25
CA PHE A 13 -13.67 -0.48 8.06
C PHE A 13 -12.16 -0.34 8.22
N PHE A 14 -11.63 0.86 8.50
CA PHE A 14 -10.19 1.08 8.69
C PHE A 14 -9.58 0.33 9.90
N GLU A 15 -10.35 0.04 10.95
CA GLU A 15 -9.91 -0.81 12.08
C GLU A 15 -9.72 -2.29 11.70
N SER A 16 -10.24 -2.72 10.56
CA SER A 16 -10.17 -4.13 10.15
C SER A 16 -8.96 -4.36 9.23
N GLU A 17 -8.13 -5.34 9.58
CA GLU A 17 -7.01 -5.83 8.75
C GLU A 17 -7.48 -6.23 7.32
N LYS A 18 -8.76 -6.57 7.17
CA LYS A 18 -9.37 -6.90 5.86
C LYS A 18 -9.57 -5.69 4.96
N ALA A 19 -9.70 -4.49 5.51
CA ALA A 19 -9.97 -3.29 4.74
C ALA A 19 -8.78 -2.84 3.91
N SER A 20 -7.56 -3.00 4.42
CA SER A 20 -6.34 -2.71 3.65
C SER A 20 -6.24 -3.62 2.41
N GLY A 21 -6.54 -4.92 2.57
CA GLY A 21 -6.57 -5.88 1.46
C GLY A 21 -7.63 -5.54 0.41
N ILE A 22 -8.85 -5.18 0.82
CA ILE A 22 -9.91 -4.75 -0.10
C ILE A 22 -9.52 -3.46 -0.83
N LEU A 23 -8.92 -2.50 -0.13
CA LEU A 23 -8.47 -1.23 -0.71
C LEU A 23 -7.39 -1.46 -1.79
N LEU A 24 -6.44 -2.37 -1.54
CA LEU A 24 -5.40 -2.74 -2.51
C LEU A 24 -6.01 -3.32 -3.80
N ILE A 25 -6.94 -4.27 -3.66
CA ILE A 25 -7.63 -4.87 -4.81
C ILE A 25 -8.41 -3.80 -5.58
N PHE A 26 -9.10 -2.90 -4.86
CA PHE A 26 -9.87 -1.82 -5.47
C PHE A 26 -8.99 -0.85 -6.25
N CYS A 27 -7.87 -0.39 -5.68
CA CYS A 27 -6.89 0.46 -6.37
C CYS A 27 -6.32 -0.23 -7.63
N THR A 28 -6.04 -1.54 -7.54
CA THR A 28 -5.54 -2.32 -8.67
C THR A 28 -6.58 -2.41 -9.79
N ALA A 29 -7.83 -2.71 -9.45
CA ALA A 29 -8.93 -2.76 -10.40
C ALA A 29 -9.13 -1.41 -11.11
N ILE A 30 -9.10 -0.29 -10.37
CA ILE A 30 -9.17 1.05 -10.95
C ILE A 30 -8.01 1.30 -11.92
N SER A 31 -6.79 0.97 -11.52
CA SER A 31 -5.60 1.15 -12.36
C SER A 31 -5.73 0.39 -13.69
N LEU A 32 -6.19 -0.86 -13.64
CA LEU A 32 -6.44 -1.68 -14.84
C LEU A 32 -7.56 -1.08 -15.71
N LEU A 33 -8.66 -0.62 -15.12
CA LEU A 33 -9.77 -0.01 -15.86
C LEU A 33 -9.34 1.27 -16.57
N ILE A 34 -8.57 2.14 -15.91
CA ILE A 34 -8.07 3.39 -16.49
C ILE A 34 -7.09 3.07 -17.64
N THR A 35 -6.18 2.12 -17.43
CA THR A 35 -5.17 1.75 -18.42
C THR A 35 -5.77 1.12 -19.68
N ASN A 36 -6.86 0.35 -19.55
CA ASN A 36 -7.57 -0.24 -20.68
C ASN A 36 -8.57 0.71 -21.37
N SER A 37 -8.73 1.93 -20.86
CA SER A 37 -9.63 2.94 -21.43
C SER A 37 -8.94 3.80 -22.50
N SER A 38 -9.71 4.62 -23.20
CA SER A 38 -9.19 5.58 -24.20
C SER A 38 -8.23 6.62 -23.63
N ILE A 39 -8.29 6.88 -22.32
CA ILE A 39 -7.41 7.79 -21.56
C ILE A 39 -6.15 7.05 -21.04
N GLY A 40 -6.04 5.74 -21.25
CA GLY A 40 -4.93 4.93 -20.77
C GLY A 40 -3.56 5.42 -21.27
N ALA A 41 -3.47 5.89 -22.52
CA ALA A 41 -2.23 6.43 -23.07
C ALA A 41 -1.77 7.71 -22.34
N ASP A 42 -2.70 8.63 -22.06
CA ASP A 42 -2.40 9.86 -21.31
C ASP A 42 -2.01 9.55 -19.87
N TYR A 43 -2.73 8.62 -19.22
CA TYR A 43 -2.41 8.14 -17.88
C TYR A 43 -1.00 7.52 -17.83
N LEU A 44 -0.66 6.65 -18.78
CA LEU A 44 0.66 6.02 -18.84
C LEU A 44 1.76 7.05 -19.08
N SER A 45 1.52 8.02 -19.97
CA SER A 45 2.47 9.11 -20.24
C SER A 45 2.69 10.02 -19.03
N PHE A 46 1.68 10.18 -18.18
CA PHE A 46 1.81 10.92 -16.91
C PHE A 46 2.75 10.18 -15.94
N TRP A 47 2.61 8.85 -15.79
CA TRP A 47 3.48 8.04 -14.94
C TRP A 47 4.91 7.91 -15.46
N HIS A 48 5.08 7.81 -16.78
CA HIS A 48 6.39 7.75 -17.42
C HIS A 48 7.06 9.12 -17.59
N ARG A 49 6.39 10.20 -17.16
CA ARG A 49 6.94 11.55 -17.28
C ARG A 49 8.28 11.61 -16.52
N PRO A 50 9.38 12.00 -17.20
CA PRO A 50 10.68 12.11 -16.54
C PRO A 50 10.66 13.27 -15.55
N ILE A 51 11.04 13.00 -14.31
CA ILE A 51 11.26 13.98 -13.25
C ILE A 51 12.71 13.83 -12.80
N GLY A 52 13.58 14.67 -13.37
CA GLY A 52 15.03 14.52 -13.22
C GLY A 52 15.55 13.35 -14.05
N SER A 53 16.25 12.41 -13.40
CA SER A 53 16.85 11.22 -14.04
C SER A 53 15.95 9.97 -14.05
N LEU A 54 14.81 10.01 -13.35
CA LEU A 54 13.89 8.89 -13.19
C LEU A 54 12.46 9.32 -13.57
N SER A 55 11.62 8.36 -13.96
CA SER A 55 10.20 8.61 -14.16
C SER A 55 9.47 8.82 -12.83
N LEU A 56 8.31 9.48 -12.87
CA LEU A 56 7.45 9.67 -11.69
C LEU A 56 7.11 8.33 -11.02
N GLU A 57 6.82 7.29 -11.82
CA GLU A 57 6.56 5.94 -11.30
C GLU A 57 7.75 5.37 -10.49
N HIS A 58 8.99 5.58 -10.93
CA HIS A 58 10.17 5.08 -10.24
C HIS A 58 10.37 5.80 -8.90
N TRP A 59 10.20 7.13 -8.88
CA TRP A 59 10.27 7.90 -7.64
C TRP A 59 9.23 7.44 -6.60
N ILE A 60 8.00 7.21 -7.04
CA ILE A 60 6.92 6.77 -6.15
C ILE A 60 7.18 5.34 -5.69
N ASN A 61 7.63 4.46 -6.58
CA ASN A 61 7.95 3.07 -6.23
C ASN A 61 9.08 3.02 -5.19
N ASP A 62 10.21 3.67 -5.46
CA ASP A 62 11.36 3.69 -4.55
C ASP A 62 11.00 4.32 -3.20
N GLY A 63 10.24 5.41 -3.21
CA GLY A 63 9.79 6.08 -1.99
C GLY A 63 8.83 5.23 -1.14
N LEU A 64 7.81 4.63 -1.77
CA LEU A 64 6.87 3.75 -1.07
C LEU A 64 7.55 2.47 -0.59
N MET A 65 8.45 1.90 -1.39
CA MET A 65 9.24 0.72 -1.02
C MET A 65 10.16 1.02 0.16
N ALA A 66 10.80 2.20 0.20
CA ALA A 66 11.62 2.59 1.35
C ALA A 66 10.80 2.64 2.65
N ILE A 67 9.59 3.20 2.62
CA ILE A 67 8.68 3.22 3.79
C ILE A 67 8.23 1.80 4.15
N PHE A 68 7.86 0.99 3.15
CA PHE A 68 7.42 -0.39 3.36
C PHE A 68 8.52 -1.25 4.02
N PHE A 69 9.75 -1.17 3.50
CA PHE A 69 10.89 -1.89 4.06
C PHE A 69 11.30 -1.37 5.44
N LEU A 70 11.15 -0.08 5.71
CA LEU A 70 11.36 0.47 7.04
C LEU A 70 10.36 -0.15 8.05
N LEU A 71 9.07 -0.17 7.70
CA LEU A 71 8.03 -0.74 8.57
C LEU A 71 8.25 -2.24 8.80
N ILE A 72 8.52 -3.00 7.74
CA ILE A 72 8.84 -4.43 7.86
C ILE A 72 10.13 -4.65 8.66
N GLY A 73 11.14 -3.80 8.46
CA GLY A 73 12.40 -3.88 9.20
C GLY A 73 12.19 -3.68 10.69
N LEU A 74 11.40 -2.69 11.09
CA LEU A 74 11.05 -2.43 12.49
C LEU A 74 10.19 -3.56 13.09
N GLU A 75 9.25 -4.09 12.32
CA GLU A 75 8.42 -5.22 12.77
C GLU A 75 9.26 -6.49 12.95
N LEU A 76 10.18 -6.77 12.01
CA LEU A 76 11.10 -7.89 12.07
C LEU A 76 12.09 -7.72 13.23
N GLU A 77 12.61 -6.51 13.46
CA GLU A 77 13.44 -6.20 14.62
C GLU A 77 12.66 -6.50 15.92
N ARG A 78 11.43 -6.00 16.05
CA ARG A 78 10.55 -6.26 17.20
C ARG A 78 10.34 -7.75 17.43
N GLU A 79 10.08 -8.51 16.37
CA GLU A 79 9.82 -9.95 16.43
C GLU A 79 11.07 -10.76 16.81
N LEU A 80 12.26 -10.31 16.41
CA LEU A 80 13.53 -10.93 16.81
C LEU A 80 13.84 -10.71 18.30
N TYR A 81 13.55 -9.53 18.85
CA TYR A 81 13.87 -9.21 20.25
C TYR A 81 12.82 -9.71 21.25
N VAL A 82 11.54 -9.57 20.93
CA VAL A 82 10.42 -9.79 21.86
C VAL A 82 9.43 -10.84 21.35
N GLY A 83 9.49 -11.18 20.06
CA GLY A 83 8.58 -12.11 19.41
C GLY A 83 9.05 -13.56 19.40
N GLU A 84 8.34 -14.38 18.62
CA GLU A 84 8.53 -15.84 18.63
C GLU A 84 9.88 -16.27 18.00
N LEU A 85 10.48 -15.40 17.18
CA LEU A 85 11.79 -15.62 16.57
C LEU A 85 12.97 -15.42 17.55
N SER A 86 12.72 -14.85 18.73
CA SER A 86 13.73 -14.73 19.79
C SER A 86 14.21 -16.10 20.31
N ASN A 87 13.32 -17.12 20.25
CA ASN A 87 13.67 -18.50 20.55
C ASN A 87 14.12 -19.25 19.28
N PHE A 88 15.30 -18.89 18.77
CA PHE A 88 16.01 -19.65 17.73
C PHE A 88 16.19 -21.16 18.06
N LYS A 89 15.92 -21.56 19.31
CA LYS A 89 15.98 -22.94 19.82
C LYS A 89 14.74 -23.82 19.55
N ASN A 90 13.60 -23.25 19.16
CA ASN A 90 12.39 -24.04 18.81
C ASN A 90 12.18 -24.18 17.29
N ALA A 91 13.09 -23.61 16.48
CA ALA A 91 13.00 -23.60 15.02
C ALA A 91 13.89 -24.66 14.32
N LEU A 92 14.58 -25.52 15.09
CA LEU A 92 15.27 -26.72 14.60
C LEU A 92 14.54 -27.96 15.11
#